data_AF-A0AAD4HEN6-F1
#
_entry.id   AF-A0AAD4HEN6-F1
#
_cell.length_a   1.000
_cell.length_b   1.000
_cell.length_c   1.000
_cell.angle_alpha   90.00
_cell.angle_beta   90.00
_cell.angle_gamma   90.00
#
_symmetry.space_group_name_H-M   'P 1'
#
loop_
_entity.id
_entity.type
_entity.pdbx_description
1 polymer ?
#
loop_
_entity_poly.entity_id
_entity_poly.type
_entity_poly.pdbx_seq_one_letter_code
_entity_poly.pdbx_strand_id
1 'polypeptide(L)'
;MDRLYHALSSTCLRVRLLLFPFPARSRCGTFPTLEAEAKYWCIAARYRRHLAQSSARRPPQETSEIPLVTYYTPRLLPQYRDVQHLDEGSSVFSIPAKTFCKWHRMVFRGSYHPTHAQAVVRMKYYSHRDLKEMQRIARLLSDEQVLRRPWSPKYSELWKRWLDTKSPDVVIVFE
;
A
#
# COMPACT_ATOMS: atom_id res chain seq x y z
N MET A 1 3.38 28.00 -43.84
CA MET A 1 2.50 28.71 -42.91
C MET A 1 1.07 28.45 -43.34
N ASP A 2 0.51 27.31 -42.94
CA ASP A 2 -0.93 27.07 -42.94
C ASP A 2 -1.24 25.84 -42.08
N ARG A 3 -1.92 26.09 -40.94
CA ARG A 3 -3.00 25.29 -40.31
C ARG A 3 -2.64 23.84 -39.93
N LEU A 4 -2.27 23.52 -38.68
CA LEU A 4 -3.09 23.50 -37.46
C LEU A 4 -4.53 22.98 -37.66
N TYR A 5 -4.83 21.90 -36.93
CA TYR A 5 -6.12 21.26 -36.59
C TYR A 5 -6.54 20.00 -37.36
N HIS A 6 -6.96 19.03 -36.53
CA HIS A 6 -7.44 17.66 -36.79
C HIS A 6 -6.33 16.62 -36.98
N ALA A 7 -6.22 15.54 -36.19
CA ALA A 7 -7.22 14.87 -35.39
C ALA A 7 -6.60 14.22 -34.13
N LEU A 8 -7.14 14.60 -32.98
CA LEU A 8 -7.15 13.78 -31.78
C LEU A 8 -8.06 12.57 -32.04
N SER A 9 -7.51 11.50 -32.62
CA SER A 9 -8.21 10.23 -32.72
C SER A 9 -7.74 9.29 -31.61
N SER A 10 -8.53 9.29 -30.52
CA SER A 10 -8.96 8.08 -29.83
C SER A 10 -7.84 7.10 -29.41
N THR A 11 -7.15 7.42 -28.31
CA THR A 11 -6.50 6.39 -27.50
C THR A 11 -7.57 5.66 -26.70
N CYS A 12 -8.22 4.67 -27.32
CA CYS A 12 -8.95 3.64 -26.60
C CYS A 12 -7.96 2.89 -25.70
N LEU A 13 -7.94 3.24 -24.41
CA LEU A 13 -7.30 2.45 -23.36
C LEU A 13 -8.02 1.10 -23.27
N ARG A 14 -7.56 0.14 -24.07
CA ARG A 14 -7.99 -1.24 -24.00
C ARG A 14 -7.35 -1.86 -22.76
N VAL A 15 -7.98 -1.65 -21.60
CA VAL A 15 -7.61 -2.31 -20.35
C VAL A 15 -7.85 -3.81 -20.56
N ARG A 16 -6.82 -4.52 -20.99
CA ARG A 16 -6.76 -5.98 -20.93
C ARG A 16 -6.65 -6.34 -19.46
N LEU A 17 -7.79 -6.55 -18.82
CA LEU A 17 -7.87 -7.32 -17.59
C LEU A 17 -7.38 -8.73 -17.93
N LEU A 18 -6.11 -8.99 -17.68
CA LEU A 18 -5.58 -10.34 -17.63
C LEU A 18 -6.23 -11.00 -16.42
N LEU A 19 -7.38 -11.65 -16.68
CA LEU A 19 -7.97 -12.64 -15.79
C LEU A 19 -6.91 -13.74 -15.61
N PHE A 20 -6.11 -13.62 -14.55
CA PHE A 20 -5.29 -14.71 -14.08
C PHE A 20 -6.20 -15.94 -13.93
N PRO A 21 -5.79 -17.12 -14.44
CA PRO A 21 -6.53 -18.33 -14.19
C PRO A 21 -6.58 -18.54 -12.68
N PHE A 22 -7.76 -18.39 -12.09
CA PHE A 22 -7.99 -18.76 -10.70
C PHE A 22 -7.54 -20.22 -10.56
N PRO A 23 -6.58 -20.53 -9.68
CA PRO A 23 -6.24 -21.91 -9.41
C PRO A 23 -7.53 -22.61 -9.00
N ALA A 24 -7.86 -23.69 -9.71
CA ALA A 24 -9.00 -24.53 -9.40
C ALA A 24 -8.98 -24.78 -7.89
N ARG A 25 -9.99 -24.27 -7.19
CA ARG A 25 -10.11 -24.41 -5.74
C ARG A 25 -10.02 -25.89 -5.42
N SER A 26 -8.86 -26.30 -4.90
CA SER A 26 -8.75 -27.54 -4.15
C SER A 26 -9.91 -27.53 -3.16
N ARG A 27 -10.66 -28.63 -3.09
CA ARG A 27 -11.70 -28.84 -2.07
C ARG A 27 -10.99 -29.00 -0.72
N CYS A 28 -10.33 -27.96 -0.25
CA CYS A 28 -9.86 -27.87 1.12
C CYS A 28 -11.11 -27.79 1.96
N GLY A 29 -11.41 -28.89 2.68
CA GLY A 29 -12.32 -28.83 3.79
C GLY A 29 -11.82 -27.71 4.71
N THR A 30 -12.67 -26.70 4.93
CA THR A 30 -12.37 -25.54 5.79
C THR A 30 -11.98 -25.97 7.22
N PHE A 31 -12.29 -27.20 7.59
CA PHE A 31 -12.00 -27.79 8.90
C PHE A 31 -11.06 -29.00 8.77
N PRO A 32 -10.08 -29.14 9.67
CA PRO A 32 -9.11 -30.23 9.65
C PRO A 32 -9.73 -31.59 10.00
N THR A 33 -10.85 -31.62 10.72
CA THR A 33 -11.61 -32.83 11.08
C THR A 33 -13.11 -32.55 11.14
N LEU A 34 -13.93 -33.59 10.96
CA LEU A 34 -15.39 -33.50 11.11
C LEU A 34 -15.82 -33.08 12.52
N GLU A 35 -15.05 -33.48 13.54
CA GLU A 35 -15.31 -33.10 14.92
C GLU A 35 -15.06 -31.59 15.16
N ALA A 36 -14.01 -31.04 14.54
CA ALA A 36 -13.74 -29.60 14.59
C ALA A 36 -14.85 -28.78 13.91
N GLU A 37 -15.38 -29.29 12.80
CA GLU A 37 -16.54 -28.70 12.12
C GLU A 37 -17.79 -28.72 13.00
N ALA A 38 -18.12 -29.86 13.61
CA ALA A 38 -19.27 -29.96 14.51
C ALA A 38 -19.14 -29.02 15.72
N LYS A 39 -17.94 -28.92 16.30
CA LYS A 39 -17.64 -27.99 17.41
C LYS A 39 -17.81 -26.53 16.98
N TYR A 40 -17.33 -26.17 15.79
CA TYR A 40 -17.53 -24.84 15.22
C TYR A 40 -19.02 -24.52 15.07
N TRP A 41 -19.82 -25.43 14.48
CA TRP A 41 -21.26 -25.21 14.29
C TRP A 41 -22.02 -25.09 15.62
N CYS A 42 -21.66 -25.85 16.64
CA CYS A 42 -22.23 -25.72 17.99
C CYS A 42 -21.94 -24.35 18.61
N ILE A 43 -20.72 -23.84 18.49
CA ILE A 43 -20.34 -22.51 18.99
C ILE A 43 -21.05 -21.42 18.18
N ALA A 44 -21.03 -21.51 16.85
CA ALA A 44 -21.69 -20.56 15.96
C ALA A 44 -23.20 -20.48 16.22
N ALA A 45 -23.87 -21.61 16.48
CA ALA A 45 -25.28 -21.65 16.85
C ALA A 45 -25.56 -20.90 18.16
N ARG A 46 -24.66 -20.98 19.16
CA ARG A 46 -24.79 -20.25 20.42
C ARG A 46 -24.66 -18.73 20.20
N TYR A 47 -23.66 -18.30 19.42
CA TYR A 47 -23.51 -16.88 19.06
C TYR A 47 -24.68 -16.36 18.22
N ARG A 48 -25.22 -17.17 17.31
CA ARG A 48 -26.39 -16.79 16.51
C ARG A 48 -27.62 -16.52 17.38
N ARG A 49 -27.85 -17.30 18.44
CA ARG A 49 -28.95 -17.05 19.40
C ARG A 49 -28.73 -15.75 20.19
N HIS A 50 -27.49 -15.47 20.59
CA HIS A 50 -27.14 -14.23 21.28
C HIS A 50 -27.37 -13.01 20.38
N LEU A 51 -26.93 -13.08 19.12
CA LEU A 51 -27.14 -11.99 18.15
C LEU A 51 -28.59 -11.86 17.70
N ALA A 52 -29.38 -12.94 17.72
CA ALA A 52 -30.81 -12.89 17.40
C ALA A 52 -31.59 -11.97 18.36
N GLN A 53 -31.15 -11.82 19.61
CA GLN A 53 -31.75 -10.86 20.56
C GLN A 53 -31.54 -9.39 20.15
N SER A 54 -30.49 -9.11 19.36
CA SER A 54 -30.18 -7.79 18.79
C SER A 54 -30.62 -7.64 17.33
N SER A 55 -31.38 -8.60 16.80
CA SER A 55 -31.87 -8.54 15.43
C SER A 55 -32.91 -7.42 15.32
N ALA A 56 -32.60 -6.41 14.52
CA ALA A 56 -33.54 -5.37 14.07
C ALA A 56 -34.70 -5.92 13.23
N ARG A 57 -34.80 -7.25 13.06
CA ARG A 57 -35.89 -7.96 12.39
C ARG A 57 -36.82 -8.64 13.40
N ARG A 58 -37.24 -7.96 14.47
CA ARG A 58 -38.46 -8.40 15.15
C ARG A 58 -39.61 -8.26 14.14
N PRO A 59 -40.43 -9.31 13.91
CA PRO A 59 -41.65 -9.12 13.14
C PRO A 59 -42.46 -8.01 13.81
N PRO A 60 -43.05 -7.07 13.05
CA PRO A 60 -43.86 -6.02 13.64
C PRO A 60 -44.97 -6.70 14.45
N GLN A 61 -45.14 -6.32 15.71
CA GLN A 61 -46.42 -6.58 16.37
C GLN A 61 -47.49 -5.87 15.54
N GLU A 62 -48.53 -6.61 15.15
CA GLU A 62 -49.54 -6.31 14.11
C GLU A 62 -50.35 -5.00 14.26
N THR A 63 -49.99 -4.09 15.16
CA THR A 63 -50.76 -2.86 15.43
C THR A 63 -49.94 -1.57 15.46
N SER A 64 -48.65 -1.62 15.16
CA SER A 64 -47.85 -0.39 15.08
C SER A 64 -47.85 0.13 13.64
N GLU A 65 -48.65 1.16 13.37
CA GLU A 65 -48.58 1.98 12.16
C GLU A 65 -47.12 2.34 11.88
N ILE A 66 -46.57 1.78 10.79
CA ILE A 66 -45.20 2.03 10.39
C ILE A 66 -45.16 3.48 9.88
N PRO A 67 -44.44 4.40 10.54
CA PRO A 67 -44.39 5.78 10.09
C PRO A 67 -43.79 5.82 8.69
N LEU A 68 -44.51 6.43 7.75
CA LEU A 68 -44.06 6.62 6.38
C LEU A 68 -42.86 7.59 6.41
N VAL A 69 -41.65 7.05 6.36
CA VAL A 69 -40.42 7.86 6.35
C VAL A 69 -40.30 8.50 4.97
N THR A 70 -40.67 9.77 4.86
CA THR A 70 -40.68 10.55 3.60
C THR A 70 -39.28 10.85 3.06
N TYR A 71 -38.26 10.87 3.91
CA TYR A 71 -36.86 10.95 3.50
C TYR A 71 -35.96 10.29 4.52
N TYR A 72 -35.07 9.42 4.05
CA TYR A 72 -34.03 8.81 4.86
C TYR A 72 -32.73 9.58 4.64
N THR A 73 -32.33 10.36 5.64
CA THR A 73 -30.97 10.92 5.67
C THR A 73 -30.06 9.88 6.33
N PRO A 74 -29.20 9.16 5.57
CA PRO A 74 -28.26 8.23 6.18
C PRO A 74 -27.41 9.01 7.19
N ARG A 75 -27.39 8.55 8.45
CA ARG A 75 -26.42 9.07 9.41
C ARG A 75 -25.04 8.79 8.84
N LEU A 76 -24.27 9.84 8.57
CA LEU A 76 -22.85 9.73 8.26
C LEU A 76 -22.25 8.79 9.31
N LEU A 77 -21.55 7.74 8.85
CA LEU A 77 -20.96 6.75 9.74
C LEU A 77 -20.14 7.49 10.81
N PRO A 78 -20.27 7.15 12.10
CA PRO A 78 -19.54 7.89 13.11
C PRO A 78 -18.03 7.75 12.86
N GLN A 79 -17.28 8.81 13.16
CA GLN A 79 -15.84 8.98 12.88
C GLN A 79 -14.93 7.86 13.42
N TYR A 80 -15.43 6.85 14.13
CA TYR A 80 -14.62 5.69 14.53
C TYR A 80 -14.21 4.77 13.35
N ARG A 81 -14.85 4.92 12.18
CA ARG A 81 -14.38 4.27 10.93
C ARG A 81 -13.38 5.09 10.15
N ASP A 82 -13.23 6.37 10.49
CA ASP A 82 -11.99 7.06 10.22
C ASP A 82 -10.99 6.53 11.24
N VAL A 83 -10.56 5.27 11.02
CA VAL A 83 -9.21 4.92 11.39
C VAL A 83 -8.40 5.98 10.69
N GLN A 84 -7.98 6.99 11.45
CA GLN A 84 -6.87 7.81 11.07
C GLN A 84 -5.76 6.79 10.83
N HIS A 85 -5.64 6.34 9.58
CA HIS A 85 -4.33 6.30 8.99
C HIS A 85 -3.83 7.72 9.19
N LEU A 86 -3.27 7.97 10.37
CA LEU A 86 -2.26 8.99 10.57
C LEU A 86 -1.44 8.84 9.32
N ASP A 87 -1.53 9.83 8.45
CA ASP A 87 -0.78 9.85 7.22
C ASP A 87 0.67 9.86 7.68
N GLU A 88 1.22 8.66 7.86
CA GLU A 88 2.61 8.39 8.19
C GLU A 88 3.52 8.81 7.01
N GLY A 89 2.89 9.35 5.95
CA GLY A 89 3.47 10.10 4.85
C GLY A 89 3.61 11.62 5.08
N SER A 90 2.99 12.22 6.10
CA SER A 90 3.03 13.67 6.32
C SER A 90 4.12 14.13 7.28
N SER A 91 4.75 13.24 8.04
CA SER A 91 5.98 13.63 8.75
C SER A 91 7.09 13.80 7.71
N VAL A 92 7.70 14.98 7.68
CA VAL A 92 8.82 15.30 6.79
C VAL A 92 9.96 14.34 7.12
N PHE A 93 10.07 13.25 6.34
CA PHE A 93 11.04 12.22 6.59
C PHE A 93 12.38 12.65 5.99
N SER A 94 13.36 12.90 6.85
CA SER A 94 14.70 13.32 6.47
C SER A 94 15.74 12.30 6.95
N ILE A 95 16.73 12.02 6.10
CA ILE A 95 17.87 11.15 6.45
C ILE A 95 19.13 12.01 6.62
N PRO A 96 20.11 11.60 7.43
CA PRO A 96 21.40 12.29 7.46
C PRO A 96 22.12 12.16 6.10
N ALA A 97 22.76 13.23 5.63
CA ALA A 97 23.53 13.19 4.37
C ALA A 97 24.67 12.15 4.39
N LYS A 98 25.25 11.86 5.57
CA LYS A 98 26.19 10.73 5.75
C LYS A 98 25.57 9.39 5.36
N THR A 99 24.32 9.15 5.74
CA THR A 99 23.56 7.94 5.38
C THR A 99 23.33 7.86 3.88
N PHE A 100 23.02 8.98 3.23
CA PHE A 100 22.89 9.05 1.77
C PHE A 100 24.21 8.73 1.05
N CYS A 101 25.33 9.34 1.46
CA CYS A 101 26.65 9.04 0.89
C CYS A 101 27.01 7.55 1.06
N LYS A 102 26.73 6.98 2.24
CA LYS A 102 26.94 5.56 2.52
C LYS A 102 26.11 4.66 1.60
N TRP A 103 24.82 4.91 1.51
CA TRP A 103 23.92 4.21 0.60
C TRP A 103 24.42 4.27 -0.84
N HIS A 104 24.82 5.46 -1.30
CA HIS A 104 25.30 5.66 -2.67
C HIS A 104 26.57 4.84 -2.96
N ARG A 105 27.50 4.72 -1.99
CA ARG A 105 28.68 3.85 -2.10
C ARG A 105 28.31 2.37 -2.19
N MET A 106 27.26 1.95 -1.50
CA MET A 106 26.79 0.56 -1.53
C MET A 106 26.11 0.22 -2.87
N VAL A 107 25.34 1.15 -3.43
CA VAL A 107 24.47 0.89 -4.60
C VAL A 107 25.17 1.12 -5.93
N PHE A 108 26.02 2.15 -6.05
CA PHE A 108 26.66 2.53 -7.30
C PHE A 108 28.13 2.16 -7.32
N ARG A 109 28.59 1.59 -8.44
CA ARG A 109 30.01 1.31 -8.70
C ARG A 109 30.77 2.59 -9.00
N GLY A 110 32.08 2.57 -8.73
CA GLY A 110 33.02 3.62 -9.14
C GLY A 110 33.62 4.37 -7.95
N SER A 111 34.54 5.28 -8.25
CA SER A 111 35.19 6.15 -7.25
C SER A 111 34.43 7.46 -7.03
N TYR A 112 33.57 7.85 -7.96
CA TYR A 112 32.82 9.09 -7.88
C TYR A 112 31.58 8.92 -7.00
N HIS A 113 31.67 9.44 -5.79
CA HIS A 113 30.58 9.45 -4.81
C HIS A 113 30.29 10.88 -4.37
N PRO A 114 29.01 11.22 -4.13
CA PRO A 114 28.62 12.56 -3.77
C PRO A 114 29.30 12.97 -2.45
N THR A 115 29.79 14.21 -2.42
CA THR A 115 30.23 14.84 -1.17
C THR A 115 29.04 15.12 -0.26
N HIS A 116 29.29 15.41 1.02
CA HIS A 116 28.22 15.68 1.98
C HIS A 116 27.32 16.85 1.53
N ALA A 117 27.90 17.94 1.00
CA ALA A 117 27.13 19.07 0.48
C ALA A 117 26.30 18.69 -0.76
N GLN A 118 26.86 17.91 -1.69
CA GLN A 118 26.13 17.42 -2.86
C GLN A 118 25.00 16.47 -2.49
N ALA A 119 25.18 15.66 -1.45
CA ALA A 119 24.15 14.77 -0.94
C ALA A 119 22.92 15.56 -0.46
N VAL A 120 23.11 16.63 0.31
CA VAL A 120 22.00 17.50 0.78
C VAL A 120 21.20 18.07 -0.39
N VAL A 121 21.87 18.49 -1.47
CA VAL A 121 21.20 18.99 -2.68
C VAL A 121 20.46 17.86 -3.40
N ARG A 122 21.11 16.71 -3.60
CA ARG A 122 20.53 15.57 -4.34
C ARG A 122 19.34 14.94 -3.63
N MET A 123 19.34 14.94 -2.30
CA MET A 123 18.26 14.37 -1.50
C MET A 123 16.90 15.04 -1.76
N LYS A 124 16.88 16.30 -2.22
CA LYS A 124 15.65 17.03 -2.55
C LYS A 124 14.89 16.42 -3.73
N TYR A 125 15.54 15.62 -4.57
CA TYR A 125 14.93 15.00 -5.74
C TYR A 125 14.33 13.62 -5.48
N TYR A 126 14.41 13.11 -4.25
CA TYR A 126 13.91 11.79 -3.90
C TYR A 126 12.62 11.89 -3.07
N SER A 127 11.68 10.97 -3.31
CA SER A 127 10.45 10.93 -2.51
C SER A 127 10.71 10.41 -1.10
N HIS A 128 9.81 10.69 -0.16
CA HIS A 128 9.95 10.17 1.21
C HIS A 128 10.07 8.63 1.25
N ARG A 129 9.38 7.93 0.34
CA ARG A 129 9.48 6.47 0.20
C ARG A 129 10.88 6.03 -0.21
N ASP A 130 11.49 6.75 -1.14
CA ASP A 130 12.87 6.49 -1.56
C ASP A 130 13.85 6.71 -0.42
N LEU A 131 13.73 7.82 0.31
CA LEU A 131 14.62 8.13 1.43
C LEU A 131 14.52 7.06 2.55
N LYS A 132 13.31 6.56 2.85
CA LYS A 132 13.10 5.45 3.79
C LYS A 132 13.83 4.20 3.33
N GLU A 133 13.72 3.87 2.05
CA GLU A 133 14.36 2.68 1.49
C GLU A 133 15.89 2.82 1.41
N MET A 134 16.39 4.01 1.06
CA MET A 134 17.81 4.32 1.12
C MET A 134 18.36 4.12 2.54
N GLN A 135 17.65 4.60 3.56
CA GLN A 135 18.03 4.40 4.96
C GLN A 135 18.00 2.91 5.33
N ARG A 136 16.99 2.17 4.89
CA ARG A 136 16.89 0.71 5.12
C ARG A 136 18.11 -0.02 4.58
N ILE A 137 18.47 0.25 3.32
CA ILE A 137 19.65 -0.36 2.67
C ILE A 137 20.95 0.07 3.38
N ALA A 138 21.08 1.34 3.74
CA ALA A 138 22.27 1.87 4.44
C ALA A 138 22.50 1.23 5.82
N ARG A 139 21.44 0.71 6.46
CA ARG A 139 21.54 -0.01 7.75
C ARG A 139 21.99 -1.46 7.62
N LEU A 140 21.98 -2.04 6.41
CA LEU A 140 22.37 -3.44 6.18
C LEU A 140 23.87 -3.71 6.34
N LEU A 141 24.71 -2.67 6.35
CA LEU A 141 26.14 -2.76 6.62
C LEU A 141 26.53 -1.72 7.67
N SER A 142 27.58 -1.99 8.44
CA SER A 142 28.22 -0.97 9.27
C SER A 142 29.07 -0.02 8.43
N ASP A 143 29.35 1.18 8.94
CA ASP A 143 30.17 2.18 8.23
C ASP A 143 31.58 1.63 7.91
N GLU A 144 32.16 0.88 8.84
CA GLU A 144 33.49 0.25 8.66
C GLU A 144 33.50 -0.77 7.53
N GLN A 145 32.43 -1.57 7.41
CA GLN A 145 32.31 -2.57 6.36
C GLN A 145 32.19 -1.93 4.98
N VAL A 146 31.46 -0.81 4.86
CA VAL A 146 31.31 -0.10 3.58
C VAL A 146 32.63 0.49 3.10
N LEU A 147 33.51 0.92 4.02
CA LEU A 147 34.82 1.49 3.67
C LEU A 147 35.86 0.42 3.33
N ARG A 148 35.83 -0.73 4.00
CA ARG A 148 36.85 -1.78 3.85
C ARG A 148 36.53 -2.81 2.76
N ARG A 149 35.24 -3.07 2.50
CA ARG A 149 34.86 -4.13 1.57
C ARG A 149 34.85 -3.63 0.13
N PRO A 150 35.27 -4.48 -0.83
CA PRO A 150 34.98 -4.25 -2.24
C PRO A 150 33.48 -4.09 -2.46
N TRP A 151 33.13 -3.24 -3.44
CA TRP A 151 31.74 -3.03 -3.83
C TRP A 151 31.06 -4.36 -4.21
N SER A 152 29.79 -4.52 -3.80
CA SER A 152 28.99 -5.71 -4.08
C SER A 152 27.72 -5.36 -4.88
N PRO A 153 27.37 -6.10 -5.94
CA PRO A 153 26.16 -5.86 -6.73
C PRO A 153 24.87 -6.10 -5.96
N LYS A 154 24.93 -6.85 -4.84
CA LYS A 154 23.77 -7.22 -4.03
C LYS A 154 22.88 -6.02 -3.66
N TYR A 155 23.48 -4.91 -3.24
CA TYR A 155 22.71 -3.72 -2.83
C TYR A 155 22.18 -2.93 -4.03
N SER A 156 22.90 -2.97 -5.16
CA SER A 156 22.44 -2.43 -6.43
C SER A 156 21.17 -3.16 -6.90
N GLU A 157 21.15 -4.49 -6.80
CA GLU A 157 19.98 -5.31 -7.13
C GLU A 157 18.80 -5.05 -6.21
N LEU A 158 19.04 -4.90 -4.90
CA LEU A 158 17.98 -4.52 -3.95
C LEU A 158 17.35 -3.18 -4.33
N TRP A 159 18.18 -2.19 -4.66
CA TRP A 159 17.68 -0.89 -5.09
C TRP A 159 16.92 -0.95 -6.42
N LYS A 160 17.40 -1.72 -7.40
CA LYS A 160 16.69 -1.93 -8.66
C LYS A 160 15.32 -2.59 -8.45
N ARG A 161 15.26 -3.67 -7.66
CA ARG A 161 13.99 -4.34 -7.34
C ARG A 161 13.00 -3.41 -6.63
N TRP A 162 13.50 -2.54 -5.75
CA TRP A 162 12.65 -1.51 -5.14
C TRP A 162 12.08 -0.57 -6.20
N LEU A 163 12.91 -0.05 -7.11
CA LEU A 163 12.45 0.82 -8.20
C LEU A 163 11.45 0.12 -9.12
N ASP A 164 11.65 -1.16 -9.42
CA ASP A 164 10.73 -1.96 -10.25
C ASP A 164 9.38 -2.20 -9.56
N THR A 165 9.38 -2.33 -8.24
CA THR A 165 8.17 -2.58 -7.43
C THR A 165 7.44 -1.27 -7.11
N LYS A 166 8.18 -0.17 -6.97
CA LYS A 166 7.65 1.16 -6.73
C LYS A 166 6.88 1.58 -7.97
N SER A 167 5.55 1.65 -7.85
CA SER A 167 4.72 2.25 -8.89
C SER A 167 5.24 3.65 -9.21
N PRO A 168 5.27 4.07 -10.49
CA PRO A 168 5.76 5.38 -10.85
C PRO A 168 5.03 6.44 -10.03
N ASP A 169 5.80 7.31 -9.36
CA ASP A 169 5.23 8.43 -8.62
C ASP A 169 4.46 9.27 -9.65
N VAL A 170 3.13 9.21 -9.62
CA VAL A 170 2.28 9.92 -10.57
C VAL A 170 2.40 11.41 -10.25
N VAL A 171 3.29 12.10 -10.98
CA VAL A 171 3.39 13.55 -10.90
C VAL A 171 2.30 14.11 -11.81
N ILE A 172 1.24 14.63 -11.19
CA ILE A 172 0.21 15.40 -11.92
C ILE A 172 0.80 16.81 -12.10
N VAL A 173 1.19 17.12 -13.34
CA VAL A 173 1.60 18.48 -13.73
C VAL A 173 0.36 19.20 -14.24
N PHE A 174 0.00 20.33 -13.62
CA PHE A 174 -1.01 21.24 -14.15
C PHE A 174 -0.31 22.25 -15.06
N GLU A 175 -0.71 22.28 -16.33
CA GLU A 175 -0.32 23.31 -17.32
C GLU A 175 -1.31 24.49 -17.30
#